data_AF-A0A7S0S6R5-F1
#
_entry.id   AF-A0A7S0S6R5-F1
#
_cell.length_a   1.000
_cell.length_b   1.000
_cell.length_c   1.000
_cell.angle_alpha   90.00
_cell.angle_beta   90.00
_cell.angle_gamma   90.00
#
_symmetry.space_group_name_H-M   'P 1'
#
loop_
_entity.id
_entity.type
_entity.pdbx_description
1 polymer ?
#
loop_
_entity_poly.entity_id
_entity_poly.type
_entity_poly.pdbx_seq_one_letter_code
_entity_poly.pdbx_strand_id
1 'polypeptide(L)'
;MLLRLQENLTARVLFVAANPALTIFVVKWLALRMKGITKQRKLIARVHIMSADNFRAGPSAVGIRNGAIDVKKPLAGDCVGKVGYALVVLDEAHHACRNTDLRAAVLHYAGRSDTSSGGSDGAAPSQLLLLSDASQAAALEQVFPEGLEPVLLTEMVRS
;
A
#
# COMPACT_ATOMS: atom_id res chain seq x y z
N MET A 1 -0.41 2.97 14.00
CA MET A 1 -0.47 2.57 12.58
C MET A 1 -1.53 1.50 12.34
N LEU A 2 -1.38 0.29 12.86
CA LEU A 2 -2.30 -0.84 12.59
C LEU A 2 -3.70 -0.71 13.22
N LEU A 3 -3.81 -0.07 14.39
CA LEU A 3 -5.10 0.12 15.08
C LEU A 3 -6.13 0.89 14.24
N ARG A 4 -5.70 1.93 13.50
CA ARG A 4 -6.60 2.70 12.62
C ARG A 4 -7.16 1.88 11.46
N LEU A 5 -6.35 0.95 10.92
CA LEU A 5 -6.81 0.02 9.88
C LEU A 5 -7.79 -1.02 10.44
N GLN A 6 -7.69 -1.34 11.73
CA GLN A 6 -8.59 -2.26 12.41
C GLN A 6 -9.93 -1.61 12.74
N GLU A 7 -9.93 -0.34 13.17
CA GLU A 7 -11.12 0.43 13.53
C GLU A 7 -11.91 0.92 12.31
N ASN A 8 -11.21 1.31 11.24
CA ASN A 8 -11.86 1.79 10.02
C ASN A 8 -12.09 0.63 9.02
N LEU A 9 -13.35 0.20 8.93
CA LEU A 9 -13.79 -0.88 8.03
C LEU A 9 -13.72 -0.53 6.53
N THR A 10 -13.65 0.76 6.18
CA THR A 10 -13.55 1.23 4.79
C THR A 10 -12.12 1.58 4.39
N ALA A 11 -11.18 1.65 5.35
CA ALA A 11 -9.79 2.00 5.08
C ALA A 11 -9.13 1.00 4.11
N ARG A 12 -8.53 1.53 3.04
CA ARG A 12 -7.86 0.76 2.00
C ARG A 12 -6.34 0.78 2.17
N VAL A 13 -5.70 -0.29 1.73
CA VAL A 13 -4.24 -0.43 1.69
C VAL A 13 -3.80 -0.56 0.24
N LEU A 14 -2.80 0.21 -0.17
CA LEU A 14 -2.10 0.01 -1.44
C LEU A 14 -0.81 -0.77 -1.17
N PHE A 15 -0.66 -1.93 -1.78
CA PHE A 15 0.58 -2.70 -1.76
C PHE A 15 1.31 -2.56 -3.10
N VAL A 16 2.54 -2.08 -3.06
CA VAL A 16 3.39 -1.82 -4.22
C VAL A 16 4.58 -2.75 -4.17
N ALA A 17 4.89 -3.45 -5.25
CA ALA A 17 6.06 -4.32 -5.33
C ALA A 17 6.79 -4.19 -6.66
N ALA A 18 7.99 -4.77 -6.74
CA ALA A 18 8.84 -4.72 -7.94
C ALA A 18 8.17 -5.35 -9.18
N ASN A 19 7.35 -6.39 -9.02
CA ASN A 19 6.69 -7.06 -10.14
C ASN A 19 5.27 -7.53 -9.78
N PRO A 20 4.40 -7.79 -10.78
CA PRO A 20 3.03 -8.25 -10.54
C PRO A 20 2.94 -9.56 -9.74
N ALA A 21 3.86 -10.50 -9.94
CA ALA A 21 3.82 -11.79 -9.27
C ALA A 21 3.96 -11.66 -7.74
N LEU A 22 4.86 -10.78 -7.27
CA LEU A 22 5.02 -10.49 -5.85
C LEU A 22 3.75 -9.89 -5.24
N THR A 23 3.08 -8.98 -5.96
CA THR A 23 1.82 -8.40 -5.47
C THR A 23 0.73 -9.46 -5.28
N ILE A 24 0.58 -10.39 -6.23
CA ILE A 24 -0.40 -11.49 -6.14
C ILE A 24 0.00 -12.48 -5.05
N PHE A 25 1.30 -12.78 -4.93
CA PHE A 25 1.83 -13.65 -3.89
C PHE A 25 1.46 -13.15 -2.50
N VAL A 26 1.66 -11.86 -2.21
CA VAL A 26 1.31 -11.27 -0.91
C VAL A 26 -0.20 -11.34 -0.65
N VAL A 27 -1.04 -11.04 -1.65
CA VAL A 27 -2.50 -11.18 -1.48
C VAL A 27 -2.89 -12.63 -1.19
N LYS A 28 -2.29 -13.60 -1.89
CA LYS A 28 -2.50 -15.04 -1.62
C LYS A 28 -2.07 -15.42 -0.22
N TRP A 29 -0.89 -14.97 0.20
CA TRP A 29 -0.33 -15.20 1.53
C TRP A 29 -1.22 -14.63 2.65
N LEU A 30 -1.77 -13.42 2.45
CA LEU A 30 -2.75 -12.80 3.35
C LEU A 30 -4.03 -13.63 3.41
N ALA A 31 -4.56 -14.02 2.24
CA ALA A 31 -5.78 -14.81 2.16
C ALA A 31 -5.63 -16.14 2.91
N LEU A 32 -4.53 -16.85 2.74
CA LEU A 32 -4.29 -18.15 3.39
C LEU A 32 -4.18 -18.08 4.92
N ARG A 33 -3.75 -16.94 5.48
CA ARG A 33 -3.66 -16.74 6.94
C ARG A 33 -4.98 -16.38 7.60
N MET A 34 -5.98 -15.98 6.82
CA MET A 34 -7.27 -15.58 7.34
C MET A 34 -8.22 -16.76 7.50
N LYS A 35 -8.79 -16.90 8.70
CA LYS A 35 -9.88 -17.84 8.95
C LYS A 35 -11.24 -17.22 8.59
N GLY A 36 -12.08 -17.99 7.90
CA GLY A 36 -13.46 -17.62 7.54
C GLY A 36 -13.57 -16.88 6.21
N ILE A 37 -14.28 -17.47 5.25
CA ILE A 37 -14.35 -17.00 3.86
C ILE A 37 -14.96 -15.61 3.71
N THR A 38 -15.95 -15.27 4.55
CA THR A 38 -16.61 -13.95 4.54
C THR A 38 -15.66 -12.86 5.01
N LYS A 39 -14.91 -13.11 6.09
CA LYS A 39 -13.92 -12.17 6.63
C LYS A 39 -12.76 -11.98 5.65
N GLN A 40 -12.28 -13.08 5.08
CA GLN A 40 -11.24 -13.10 4.05
C GLN A 40 -11.63 -12.25 2.84
N ARG A 41 -12.83 -12.47 2.27
CA ARG A 41 -13.35 -11.67 1.15
C ARG A 41 -13.42 -10.17 1.47
N LYS A 42 -13.95 -9.82 2.64
CA LYS A 42 -14.07 -8.42 3.07
C LYS A 42 -12.72 -7.73 3.24
N LEU A 43 -11.74 -8.42 3.82
CA LEU A 43 -10.42 -7.83 4.06
C LEU A 43 -9.57 -7.76 2.79
N ILE A 44 -9.60 -8.79 1.94
CA ILE A 44 -8.87 -8.76 0.66
C ILE A 44 -9.45 -7.68 -0.27
N ALA A 45 -10.76 -7.43 -0.25
CA ALA A 45 -11.39 -6.34 -1.00
C ALA A 45 -10.89 -4.93 -0.62
N ARG A 46 -10.19 -4.78 0.51
CA ARG A 46 -9.58 -3.52 0.96
C ARG A 46 -8.14 -3.35 0.48
N VAL A 47 -7.55 -4.38 -0.13
CA VAL A 47 -6.18 -4.36 -0.65
C VAL A 47 -6.22 -4.02 -2.14
N HIS A 48 -5.56 -2.94 -2.50
CA HIS A 48 -5.23 -2.62 -3.88
C HIS A 48 -3.76 -2.93 -4.12
N ILE A 49 -3.42 -3.33 -5.33
CA ILE A 49 -2.05 -3.70 -5.72
C ILE A 49 -1.57 -2.85 -6.88
N MET A 50 -0.27 -2.56 -6.90
CA MET A 50 0.41 -1.90 -8.01
C MET A 50 1.81 -2.49 -8.14
N SER A 51 2.35 -2.56 -9.35
CA SER A 51 3.73 -3.02 -9.55
C SER A 51 4.58 -1.98 -10.26
N ALA A 52 5.89 -2.04 -10.09
CA ALA A 52 6.84 -1.20 -10.82
C ALA A 52 6.71 -1.37 -12.35
N ASP A 53 6.27 -2.54 -12.82
CA ASP A 53 6.10 -2.81 -14.25
C ASP A 53 4.86 -2.15 -14.85
N ASN A 54 3.84 -1.83 -14.04
CA ASN A 54 2.54 -1.38 -14.53
C ASN A 54 1.95 -0.17 -13.79
N PHE A 55 2.74 0.55 -13.00
CA PHE A 55 2.25 1.66 -12.18
C PHE A 55 1.53 2.77 -12.98
N ARG A 56 1.85 2.92 -14.28
CA ARG A 56 1.18 3.88 -15.18
C ARG A 56 -0.31 3.55 -15.40
N ALA A 57 -0.69 2.28 -15.30
CA ALA A 57 -2.11 1.87 -15.36
C ALA A 57 -2.85 2.12 -14.03
N GLY A 58 -2.12 2.49 -12.98
CA GLY A 58 -2.65 2.73 -11.64
C GLY A 58 -2.93 1.45 -10.83
N PRO A 59 -3.34 1.62 -9.57
CA PRO A 59 -3.66 0.51 -8.68
C PRO A 59 -4.83 -0.34 -9.20
N SER A 60 -4.69 -1.66 -9.06
CA SER A 60 -5.75 -2.64 -9.33
C SER A 60 -6.41 -3.08 -8.03
N ALA A 61 -7.74 -3.20 -8.04
CA ALA A 61 -8.48 -3.73 -6.90
C ALA A 61 -8.39 -5.26 -6.89
N VAL A 62 -8.31 -5.83 -5.68
CA VAL A 62 -8.24 -7.29 -5.52
C VAL A 62 -9.50 -7.81 -4.84
N GLY A 63 -9.94 -9.00 -5.24
CA GLY A 63 -11.06 -9.70 -4.63
C GLY A 63 -10.83 -11.21 -4.60
N ILE A 64 -11.77 -11.93 -3.99
CA ILE A 64 -11.82 -13.40 -4.06
C ILE A 64 -13.13 -13.80 -4.72
N ARG A 65 -13.04 -14.51 -5.84
CA ARG A 65 -14.19 -15.08 -6.57
C ARG A 65 -13.94 -16.56 -6.80
N ASN A 66 -14.93 -17.40 -6.49
CA ASN A 66 -14.84 -18.86 -6.68
C ASN A 66 -13.58 -19.51 -6.06
N GLY A 67 -13.10 -18.98 -4.93
CA GLY A 67 -11.91 -19.48 -4.25
C GLY A 67 -10.57 -19.04 -4.88
N ALA A 68 -10.61 -18.27 -5.97
CA ALA A 68 -9.43 -17.70 -6.62
C ALA A 68 -9.33 -16.19 -6.37
N ILE A 69 -8.10 -15.66 -6.48
CA ILE A 69 -7.85 -14.22 -6.46
C ILE A 69 -8.29 -13.64 -7.79
N ASP A 70 -9.15 -12.63 -7.72
CA ASP A 70 -9.62 -11.85 -8.87
C ASP A 70 -8.95 -10.47 -8.82
N VAL A 71 -8.27 -10.08 -9.89
CA VAL A 71 -7.62 -8.77 -10.01
C VAL A 71 -8.37 -7.94 -11.03
N LYS A 72 -9.04 -6.90 -10.56
CA LYS A 72 -9.75 -5.96 -11.41
C LYS A 72 -8.85 -4.78 -11.72
N LYS A 73 -8.44 -4.67 -12.98
CA LYS A 73 -7.82 -3.44 -13.48
C LYS A 73 -8.82 -2.30 -13.31
N PRO A 74 -8.35 -1.09 -13.00
CA PRO A 74 -9.24 0.07 -12.99
C PRO A 74 -9.88 0.21 -14.37
N LEU A 75 -11.21 0.26 -14.43
CA LEU A 75 -11.91 0.63 -15.65
C LEU A 75 -11.56 2.09 -15.95
N ALA A 76 -11.23 2.41 -17.20
CA ALA A 76 -11.03 3.79 -17.63
C ALA A 76 -12.34 4.56 -17.36
N GLY A 77 -12.35 5.40 -16.31
CA GLY A 77 -13.53 6.12 -15.85
C GLY A 77 -13.94 5.84 -14.41
N ASP A 78 -13.50 4.73 -13.81
CA ASP A 78 -13.53 4.60 -12.36
C ASP A 78 -12.54 5.59 -11.78
N CYS A 79 -12.91 6.23 -10.68
CA CYS A 79 -12.18 7.36 -10.12
C CYS A 79 -10.84 6.92 -9.49
N VAL A 80 -9.88 6.43 -10.28
CA VAL A 80 -8.49 6.13 -9.87
C VAL A 80 -7.86 7.38 -9.24
N GLY A 81 -8.27 8.56 -9.73
CA GLY A 81 -7.94 9.85 -9.16
C GLY A 81 -8.83 10.32 -8.01
N LYS A 82 -9.56 9.46 -7.28
CA LYS A 82 -10.31 9.81 -6.05
C LYS A 82 -10.15 8.82 -4.88
N VAL A 83 -9.47 7.69 -5.08
CA VAL A 83 -9.27 6.71 -4.00
C VAL A 83 -8.12 7.19 -3.10
N GLY A 84 -8.43 7.52 -1.85
CA GLY A 84 -7.44 7.68 -0.80
C GLY A 84 -7.04 6.32 -0.24
N TYR A 85 -5.86 6.28 0.36
CA TYR A 85 -5.36 5.09 1.05
C TYR A 85 -5.06 5.45 2.49
N ALA A 86 -5.36 4.55 3.42
CA ALA A 86 -4.94 4.73 4.81
C ALA A 86 -3.45 4.34 4.98
N LEU A 87 -2.98 3.40 4.17
CA LEU A 87 -1.60 2.91 4.16
C LEU A 87 -1.18 2.59 2.73
N VAL A 88 0.01 3.06 2.35
CA VAL A 88 0.75 2.65 1.16
C VAL A 88 1.96 1.87 1.63
N VAL A 89 2.10 0.62 1.18
CA VAL A 89 3.25 -0.24 1.46
C VAL A 89 4.05 -0.36 0.19
N LEU A 90 5.33 -0.01 0.23
CA LEU A 90 6.26 -0.19 -0.87
C LEU A 90 7.28 -1.26 -0.49
N ASP A 91 7.10 -2.43 -1.08
CA ASP A 91 8.03 -3.54 -1.01
C ASP A 91 9.20 -3.35 -1.96
N GLU A 92 10.36 -3.85 -1.55
CA GLU A 92 11.64 -3.60 -2.21
C GLU A 92 11.88 -2.13 -2.55
N ALA A 93 11.72 -1.25 -1.55
CA ALA A 93 11.74 0.20 -1.70
C ALA A 93 12.99 0.75 -2.40
N HIS A 94 14.10 0.01 -2.38
CA HIS A 94 15.30 0.33 -3.12
C HIS A 94 15.09 0.38 -4.65
N HIS A 95 14.08 -0.33 -5.20
CA HIS A 95 13.67 -0.22 -6.59
C HIS A 95 13.05 1.14 -6.92
N ALA A 96 12.23 1.70 -6.01
CA ALA A 96 11.65 3.04 -6.22
C ALA A 96 12.71 4.14 -6.19
N CYS A 97 13.80 3.97 -5.46
CA CYS A 97 14.93 4.90 -5.49
C CYS A 97 15.58 4.99 -6.88
N ARG A 98 15.50 3.92 -7.68
CA ARG A 98 16.05 3.86 -9.05
C ARG A 98 15.06 4.33 -10.12
N ASN A 99 13.77 4.39 -9.80
CA ASN A 99 12.71 4.79 -10.73
C ASN A 99 11.93 5.99 -10.19
N THR A 100 12.30 7.19 -10.64
CA THR A 100 11.69 8.46 -10.21
C THR A 100 10.20 8.54 -10.50
N ASP A 101 9.74 7.97 -11.62
CA ASP A 101 8.33 7.97 -12.00
C ASP A 101 7.50 7.08 -11.08
N LEU A 102 8.03 5.91 -10.72
CA LEU A 102 7.41 5.02 -9.74
C LEU A 102 7.34 5.70 -8.36
N ARG A 103 8.44 6.34 -7.93
CA ARG A 103 8.48 7.09 -6.67
C ARG A 103 7.43 8.20 -6.66
N ALA A 104 7.32 8.98 -7.74
CA ALA A 104 6.31 10.03 -7.87
C ALA A 104 4.89 9.46 -7.81
N ALA A 105 4.63 8.32 -8.46
CA ALA A 105 3.34 7.64 -8.38
C ALA A 105 3.00 7.16 -6.97
N VAL A 106 3.95 6.54 -6.26
CA VAL A 106 3.78 6.08 -4.88
C VAL A 106 3.49 7.25 -3.94
N LEU A 107 4.28 8.33 -4.05
CA LEU A 107 4.08 9.55 -3.25
C LEU A 107 2.74 10.22 -3.56
N HIS A 108 2.32 10.24 -4.83
CA HIS A 108 1.00 10.73 -5.21
C HIS A 108 -0.12 9.97 -4.48
N TYR A 109 -0.03 8.64 -4.34
CA TYR A 109 -1.03 7.87 -3.60
C TYR A 109 -0.90 8.01 -2.07
N ALA A 110 0.32 8.20 -1.55
CA ALA A 110 0.56 8.45 -0.12
C ALA A 110 0.15 9.87 0.32
N GLY A 111 0.07 10.83 -0.60
CA GLY A 111 -0.38 12.19 -0.32
C GLY A 111 -1.91 12.37 -0.29
N ARG A 112 -2.70 11.33 -0.58
CA ARG A 112 -4.16 11.43 -0.75
C ARG A 112 -4.94 10.94 0.46
N SER A 113 -5.47 11.87 1.25
CA SER A 113 -6.48 11.57 2.25
C SER A 113 -7.86 11.36 1.62
N ASP A 114 -8.69 10.50 2.22
CA ASP A 114 -10.00 10.02 1.72
C ASP A 114 -11.12 11.08 1.72
N THR A 115 -10.85 12.35 1.38
CA THR A 115 -11.86 13.42 1.34
C THR A 115 -12.28 13.77 -0.07
N SER A 116 -13.14 12.96 -0.67
CA SER A 116 -13.96 13.42 -1.80
C SER A 116 -15.25 14.07 -1.28
N SER A 117 -15.14 15.27 -0.72
CA SER A 117 -16.21 16.28 -0.53
C SER A 117 -15.54 17.54 -0.02
N GLY A 118 -15.74 18.69 -0.66
CA GLY A 118 -15.10 19.95 -0.28
C GLY A 118 -15.35 20.32 1.18
N GLY A 119 -14.28 20.75 1.86
CA GLY A 119 -14.32 21.34 3.20
C GLY A 119 -13.59 20.54 4.27
N SER A 120 -12.72 21.26 5.01
CA SER A 120 -12.15 20.88 6.32
C SER A 120 -11.03 19.82 6.35
N ASP A 121 -9.80 20.26 6.10
CA ASP A 121 -8.69 20.34 7.07
C ASP A 121 -8.60 19.35 8.26
N GLY A 122 -8.91 18.06 8.09
CA GLY A 122 -8.88 17.12 9.22
C GLY A 122 -8.62 15.63 8.91
N ALA A 123 -8.48 15.24 7.64
CA ALA A 123 -8.21 13.86 7.31
C ALA A 123 -6.71 13.55 7.43
N ALA A 124 -6.36 12.64 8.35
CA ALA A 124 -4.98 12.25 8.58
C ALA A 124 -4.31 11.79 7.26
N PRO A 125 -3.07 12.21 6.98
CA PRO A 125 -2.37 11.83 5.76
C PRO A 125 -2.22 10.31 5.66
N SER A 126 -2.23 9.78 4.43
CA SER A 126 -1.94 8.36 4.21
C SER A 126 -0.54 8.06 4.72
N GLN A 127 -0.40 6.92 5.39
CA GLN A 127 0.89 6.51 5.92
C GLN A 127 1.66 5.76 4.82
N LEU A 128 2.98 5.97 4.73
CA LEU A 128 3.86 5.25 3.81
C LEU A 128 4.78 4.33 4.60
N LEU A 129 4.73 3.03 4.31
CA LEU A 129 5.62 2.02 4.85
C LEU A 129 6.58 1.55 3.76
N LEU A 130 7.88 1.71 3.99
CA LEU A 130 8.93 1.27 3.09
C LEU A 130 9.53 -0.04 3.62
N LEU A 131 9.55 -1.08 2.82
CA LEU A 131 10.22 -2.35 3.12
C LEU A 131 11.41 -2.49 2.17
N SER A 132 12.62 -2.63 2.69
CA SER A 132 13.82 -2.89 1.90
C SER A 132 14.53 -4.15 2.39
N ASP A 133 15.32 -4.81 1.54
CA ASP A 133 16.15 -5.98 1.87
C ASP A 133 16.86 -5.89 3.24
N ALA A 134 17.44 -4.73 3.57
CA ALA A 134 18.15 -4.52 4.84
C ALA A 134 17.23 -4.66 6.07
N SER A 135 15.95 -4.34 5.92
CA SER A 135 14.93 -4.47 6.97
C SER A 135 14.25 -5.85 7.02
N GLN A 136 14.33 -6.65 5.96
CA GLN A 136 13.72 -8.00 5.90
C GLN A 136 14.70 -9.11 6.31
N ALA A 137 16.00 -8.92 6.11
CA ALA A 137 17.04 -9.87 6.55
C ALA A 137 17.21 -9.89 8.09
N ALA A 138 16.84 -8.80 8.75
CA ALA A 138 16.84 -8.69 10.20
C ALA A 138 15.46 -9.11 10.74
N ALA A 139 15.24 -10.41 10.96
CA ALA A 139 14.19 -10.88 11.87
C ALA A 139 14.51 -10.52 13.33
N LEU A 140 14.83 -9.25 13.58
CA LEU A 140 15.09 -8.67 14.89
C LEU A 140 13.80 -7.97 15.33
N GLU A 141 13.30 -8.31 16.51
CA GLU A 141 12.39 -7.44 17.25
C GLU A 141 13.14 -6.15 17.55
N GLN A 142 13.09 -5.20 16.59
CA GLN A 142 13.76 -3.93 16.74
C GLN A 142 12.86 -3.03 17.60
N VAL A 143 13.23 -2.89 18.87
CA VAL A 143 12.65 -1.87 19.75
C VAL A 143 12.96 -0.51 19.11
N PHE A 144 11.91 0.23 18.75
CA PHE A 144 12.07 1.60 18.26
C PHE A 144 12.73 2.42 19.38
N PRO A 145 13.85 3.12 19.11
CA PRO A 145 14.46 3.99 20.11
C PRO A 145 13.45 5.05 20.58
N GLU A 146 13.34 5.22 21.89
CA GLU A 146 12.56 6.31 22.46
C GLU A 146 13.26 7.66 22.16
N GLY A 147 12.48 8.69 21.85
CA GLY A 147 13.01 10.03 21.58
C GLY A 147 13.42 10.33 20.14
N LEU A 148 13.01 9.51 19.16
CA LEU A 148 13.23 9.84 17.74
C LEU A 148 12.27 10.93 17.27
N GLU A 149 12.83 12.01 16.71
CA GLU A 149 12.05 13.01 16.01
C GLU A 149 11.69 12.53 14.60
N PRO A 150 10.46 12.80 14.13
CA PRO A 150 10.06 12.48 12.77
C PRO A 150 10.86 13.33 11.77
N VAL A 151 11.85 12.72 11.13
CA VAL A 151 12.63 13.35 10.07
C VAL A 151 11.92 13.16 8.73
N LEU A 152 11.63 14.27 8.06
CA LEU A 152 11.24 14.27 6.65
C LEU A 152 12.50 13.97 5.83
N LEU A 153 12.55 12.83 5.13
CA LEU A 153 13.68 12.47 4.27
C LEU A 153 13.72 13.40 3.04
N THR A 154 14.47 14.50 3.15
CA THR A 154 14.63 15.49 2.08
C THR A 154 15.74 15.15 1.08
N GLU A 155 16.80 14.45 1.51
CA GLU A 155 17.92 14.06 0.65
C GLU A 155 18.49 12.67 0.99
N MET A 156 18.96 11.95 -0.03
CA MET A 156 19.69 10.68 0.10
C MET A 156 21.15 10.93 -0.26
N VAL A 157 22.07 10.68 0.69
CA VAL A 157 23.51 10.65 0.43
C VAL A 157 23.84 9.35 -0.29
N ARG A 158 24.52 9.45 -1.44
CA ARG A 158 25.04 8.30 -2.19
C ARG A 158 26.47 8.02 -1.74
N SER A 159 26.77 6.78 -1.39
CA SER A 159 28.14 6.24 -1.29
C SER A 159 28.54 5.60 -2.60
#